data_AF-A0A034WHD5-F1
#
_entry.id   AF-A0A034WHD5-F1
#
_cell.length_a   1.000
_cell.length_b   1.000
_cell.length_c   1.000
_cell.angle_alpha   90.00
_cell.angle_beta   90.00
_cell.angle_gamma   90.00
#
_symmetry.space_group_name_H-M   'P 1'
#
loop_
_entity.id
_entity.type
_entity.pdbx_description
1 polymer ?
#
loop_
_entity_poly.entity_id
_entity_poly.type
_entity_poly.pdbx_seq_one_letter_code
_entity_poly.pdbx_strand_id
1 'polypeptide(L)'
;KLFEELNEEYRESYAACLATASEKRDQIDESTQPERDAIEESALSTCTALKGCAVLTDSVLYFNCFAINGKQGRESMYKISADASETLAAVSEQYRLIESEEHRCTNATGRVYVEKTHQASEDLSSCLRGETTVPSPTSTTSTSPSEDSSTTAAGIDWKSEHIYDDQLLPAVDLHDVSGYRKSNGS
;
A
#
# COMPACT_ATOMS: atom_id res chain seq x y z
N LYS A 1 29.51 10.56 7.42
CA LYS A 1 28.51 11.64 7.29
C LYS A 1 27.89 11.67 5.89
N LEU A 2 28.59 12.05 4.80
CA LEU A 2 27.96 12.07 3.46
C LEU A 2 27.36 10.73 3.01
N PHE A 3 28.12 9.62 3.12
CA PHE A 3 27.60 8.30 2.75
C PHE A 3 26.39 7.85 3.58
N GLU A 4 26.31 8.31 4.83
CA GLU A 4 25.20 8.01 5.73
C GLU A 4 23.96 8.82 5.32
N GLU A 5 24.13 10.11 5.00
CA GLU A 5 23.06 10.96 4.44
C GLU A 5 22.51 10.38 3.13
N LEU A 6 23.38 9.89 2.23
CA LEU A 6 22.96 9.23 0.99
C LEU A 6 22.17 7.94 1.24
N ASN A 7 22.57 7.16 2.25
CA ASN A 7 21.87 5.93 2.62
C ASN A 7 20.49 6.22 3.22
N GLU A 8 20.38 7.23 4.08
CA GLU A 8 19.09 7.64 4.64
C GLU A 8 18.15 8.20 3.57
N GLU A 9 18.65 9.07 2.67
CA GLU A 9 17.86 9.58 1.53
C GLU A 9 17.31 8.43 0.66
N TYR A 10 18.13 7.41 0.42
CA TYR A 10 17.73 6.20 -0.30
C TYR A 10 16.62 5.44 0.44
N ARG A 11 16.81 5.17 1.75
CA ARG A 11 15.82 4.44 2.56
C ARG A 11 14.48 5.17 2.61
N GLU A 12 14.49 6.47 2.87
CA GLU A 12 13.28 7.29 2.93
C GLU A 12 12.55 7.30 1.58
N SER A 13 13.28 7.54 0.49
CA SER A 13 12.71 7.58 -0.87
C SER A 13 12.16 6.22 -1.30
N TYR A 14 12.84 5.13 -0.95
CA TYR A 14 12.38 3.78 -1.24
C TYR A 14 11.11 3.44 -0.45
N ALA A 15 11.09 3.74 0.85
CA ALA A 15 9.91 3.56 1.69
C ALA A 15 8.72 4.38 1.20
N ALA A 16 8.95 5.61 0.74
CA ALA A 16 7.90 6.46 0.16
C ALA A 16 7.28 5.85 -1.11
N CYS A 17 8.08 5.21 -1.97
CA CYS A 17 7.55 4.47 -3.13
C CYS A 17 6.58 3.37 -2.70
N LEU A 18 6.96 2.57 -1.70
CA LEU A 18 6.13 1.47 -1.17
C LEU A 18 4.85 1.99 -0.52
N ALA A 19 4.96 3.02 0.31
CA ALA A 19 3.82 3.64 1.00
C ALA A 19 2.81 4.19 -0.02
N THR A 20 3.29 4.88 -1.05
CA THR A 20 2.44 5.41 -2.13
C THR A 20 1.72 4.29 -2.88
N ALA A 21 2.41 3.19 -3.17
CA ALA A 21 1.79 2.05 -3.84
C ALA A 21 0.75 1.36 -2.97
N SER A 22 1.01 1.23 -1.66
CA SER A 22 0.05 0.71 -0.69
C SER A 22 -1.20 1.57 -0.62
N GLU A 23 -1.04 2.89 -0.45
CA GLU A 23 -2.15 3.83 -0.35
C GLU A 23 -3.04 3.77 -1.60
N LYS A 24 -2.45 3.66 -2.79
CA LYS A 24 -3.22 3.52 -4.04
C LYS A 24 -4.02 2.22 -4.09
N ARG A 25 -3.47 1.11 -3.57
CA ARG A 25 -4.22 -0.17 -3.47
C ARG A 25 -5.40 -0.02 -2.50
N ASP A 26 -5.16 0.57 -1.34
CA ASP A 26 -6.21 0.81 -0.33
C ASP A 26 -7.34 1.69 -0.90
N GLN A 27 -6.99 2.74 -1.66
CA GLN A 27 -7.97 3.61 -2.32
C GLN A 27 -8.83 2.87 -3.36
N ILE A 28 -8.23 1.94 -4.12
CA ILE A 28 -8.99 1.11 -5.07
C ILE A 28 -9.94 0.17 -4.31
N ASP A 29 -9.44 -0.47 -3.25
CA ASP A 29 -10.26 -1.36 -2.43
C ASP A 29 -11.43 -0.62 -1.79
N GLU A 30 -11.21 0.59 -1.29
CA GLU A 30 -12.29 1.45 -0.77
C GLU A 30 -13.27 1.85 -1.88
N SER A 31 -12.76 2.24 -3.05
CA SER A 31 -13.60 2.69 -4.17
C SER A 31 -14.56 1.63 -4.70
N THR A 32 -14.24 0.35 -4.49
CA THR A 32 -15.03 -0.80 -4.96
C THR A 32 -16.03 -1.31 -3.93
N GLN A 33 -16.13 -0.68 -2.76
CA GLN A 33 -17.11 -1.02 -1.72
C GLN A 33 -18.57 -0.97 -2.22
N PRO A 34 -19.02 0.07 -2.96
CA PRO A 34 -20.41 0.14 -3.43
C PRO A 34 -20.80 -1.03 -4.33
N GLU A 35 -19.90 -1.48 -5.21
CA GLU A 35 -20.12 -2.63 -6.08
C GLU A 35 -20.21 -3.93 -5.28
N ARG A 36 -19.35 -4.10 -4.26
CA ARG A 36 -19.44 -5.25 -3.35
C ARG A 36 -20.76 -5.28 -2.58
N ASP A 37 -21.17 -4.13 -2.03
CA ASP A 37 -22.44 -4.00 -1.30
C ASP A 37 -23.64 -4.34 -2.20
N ALA A 38 -23.64 -3.87 -3.45
CA ALA A 38 -24.70 -4.15 -4.42
C ALA A 38 -24.79 -5.65 -4.77
N ILE A 39 -23.64 -6.33 -4.92
CA ILE A 39 -23.58 -7.78 -5.14
C ILE A 39 -24.16 -8.52 -3.93
N GLU A 40 -23.74 -8.16 -2.72
CA GLU A 40 -24.21 -8.77 -1.49
C GLU A 40 -25.72 -8.59 -1.28
N GLU A 41 -26.23 -7.38 -1.51
CA GLU A 41 -27.66 -7.09 -1.42
C GLU A 41 -28.46 -7.92 -2.43
N SER A 42 -28.00 -7.98 -3.69
CA SER A 42 -28.69 -8.74 -4.74
C SER A 42 -28.71 -10.25 -4.45
N ALA A 43 -27.60 -10.79 -3.95
CA ALA A 43 -27.49 -12.18 -3.53
C ALA A 43 -28.38 -12.51 -2.33
N LEU A 44 -28.38 -11.63 -1.32
CA LEU A 44 -29.19 -11.80 -0.11
C LEU A 44 -30.69 -11.71 -0.43
N SER A 45 -31.09 -10.77 -1.29
CA SER A 45 -32.46 -10.60 -1.74
C SER A 45 -32.97 -11.87 -2.43
N THR A 46 -32.20 -12.41 -3.38
CA THR A 46 -32.51 -13.68 -4.05
C THR A 46 -32.64 -14.84 -3.07
N CYS A 47 -31.68 -14.98 -2.14
CA CYS A 47 -31.72 -16.02 -1.12
C CYS A 47 -32.96 -15.91 -0.23
N THR A 48 -33.32 -14.69 0.17
CA THR A 48 -34.45 -14.41 1.05
C THR A 48 -35.77 -14.76 0.36
N ALA A 49 -35.93 -14.38 -0.91
CA ALA A 49 -37.11 -14.71 -1.70
C ALA A 49 -37.33 -16.23 -1.81
N LEU A 50 -36.26 -16.99 -2.10
CA LEU A 50 -36.33 -18.45 -2.18
C LEU A 50 -36.63 -19.11 -0.82
N LYS A 51 -36.04 -18.60 0.26
CA LYS A 51 -36.39 -19.04 1.63
C LYS A 51 -37.87 -18.76 1.96
N GLY A 52 -38.40 -17.62 1.51
CA GLY A 52 -39.82 -17.28 1.63
C GLY A 52 -40.73 -18.28 0.90
N CYS A 53 -40.30 -18.84 -0.23
CA CYS A 53 -41.06 -19.90 -0.89
C CYS A 53 -41.04 -21.21 -0.09
N ALA A 54 -39.93 -21.52 0.59
CA ALA A 54 -39.74 -22.79 1.30
C ALA A 54 -40.68 -23.00 2.50
N VAL A 55 -41.27 -21.94 3.04
CA VAL A 55 -42.21 -22.02 4.17
C VAL A 55 -43.66 -22.25 3.75
N LEU A 56 -43.96 -22.23 2.44
CA LEU A 56 -45.30 -22.44 1.92
C LEU A 56 -45.68 -23.92 1.99
N THR A 57 -46.84 -24.23 2.58
CA THR A 57 -47.35 -25.60 2.69
C THR A 57 -48.32 -25.97 1.57
N ASP A 58 -48.94 -25.00 0.91
CA ASP A 58 -49.78 -25.24 -0.27
C ASP A 58 -48.90 -25.53 -1.49
N SER A 59 -49.12 -26.68 -2.13
CA SER A 59 -48.27 -27.16 -3.22
C SER A 59 -48.30 -26.24 -4.44
N VAL A 60 -49.46 -25.66 -4.79
CA VAL A 60 -49.57 -24.80 -5.97
C VAL A 60 -48.82 -23.49 -5.73
N LEU A 61 -49.02 -22.88 -4.56
CA LEU A 61 -48.30 -21.68 -4.16
C LEU A 61 -46.80 -21.92 -4.01
N TYR A 62 -46.41 -23.04 -3.41
CA TYR A 62 -45.00 -23.44 -3.26
C TYR A 62 -44.29 -23.52 -4.61
N PHE A 63 -44.79 -24.32 -5.54
CA PHE A 63 -44.14 -24.50 -6.84
C PHE A 63 -44.20 -23.24 -7.70
N ASN A 64 -45.30 -22.49 -7.66
CA ASN A 64 -45.40 -21.22 -8.39
C ASN A 64 -44.42 -20.17 -7.85
N CYS A 65 -44.27 -20.08 -6.52
CA CYS A 65 -43.31 -19.17 -5.88
C CYS A 65 -41.88 -19.47 -6.33
N PHE A 66 -41.45 -20.73 -6.32
CA PHE A 66 -40.12 -21.13 -6.79
C PHE A 66 -39.94 -20.93 -8.29
N ALA A 67 -40.97 -21.11 -9.12
CA ALA A 67 -40.89 -20.86 -10.55
C ALA A 67 -40.60 -19.38 -10.86
N ILE A 68 -41.26 -18.46 -10.16
CA ILE A 68 -41.09 -17.01 -10.32
C ILE A 68 -39.75 -16.56 -9.74
N ASN A 69 -39.51 -16.82 -8.45
CA ASN A 69 -38.31 -16.35 -7.76
C ASN A 69 -37.05 -17.08 -8.24
N GLY A 70 -37.16 -18.32 -8.70
CA GLY A 70 -36.05 -19.05 -9.33
C GLY A 70 -35.64 -18.43 -10.67
N LYS A 71 -36.60 -17.98 -11.49
CA LYS A 71 -36.27 -17.25 -12.73
C LYS A 71 -35.58 -15.92 -12.43
N GLN A 72 -36.14 -15.11 -11.53
CA GLN A 72 -35.57 -13.82 -11.13
C GLN A 72 -34.19 -13.99 -10.48
N GLY A 73 -34.03 -15.00 -9.63
CA GLY A 73 -32.75 -15.34 -9.01
C GLY A 73 -31.68 -15.74 -10.01
N ARG A 74 -32.03 -16.50 -11.07
CA ARG A 74 -31.08 -16.80 -12.15
C ARG A 74 -30.63 -15.55 -12.89
N GLU A 75 -31.55 -14.63 -13.18
CA GLU A 75 -31.24 -13.36 -13.85
C GLU A 75 -30.34 -12.47 -12.96
N SER A 76 -30.64 -12.38 -11.67
CA SER A 76 -29.81 -11.68 -10.68
C SER A 76 -28.41 -12.31 -10.59
N MET A 77 -28.29 -13.64 -10.48
CA MET A 77 -26.98 -14.30 -10.39
C MET A 77 -26.15 -14.14 -11.68
N TYR A 78 -26.80 -14.14 -12.84
CA TYR A 78 -26.10 -13.86 -14.10
C TYR A 78 -25.52 -12.45 -14.09
N LYS A 79 -26.31 -11.46 -13.66
CA LYS A 79 -25.85 -10.08 -13.53
C LYS A 79 -24.69 -9.94 -12.54
N ILE A 80 -24.82 -10.51 -11.34
CA ILE A 80 -23.74 -10.53 -10.33
C ILE A 80 -22.46 -11.10 -10.94
N SER A 81 -22.54 -12.22 -11.64
CA SER A 81 -21.36 -12.84 -12.26
C SER A 81 -20.72 -11.95 -13.32
N ALA A 82 -21.53 -11.25 -14.12
CA ALA A 82 -21.03 -10.35 -15.15
C ALA A 82 -20.36 -9.12 -14.53
N ASP A 83 -21.07 -8.42 -13.64
CA ASP A 83 -20.61 -7.20 -12.97
C ASP A 83 -19.32 -7.50 -12.16
N ALA A 84 -19.30 -8.59 -11.39
CA ALA A 84 -18.12 -9.00 -10.61
C ALA A 84 -16.91 -9.32 -11.50
N SER A 85 -17.12 -9.95 -12.66
CA SER A 85 -16.03 -10.27 -13.59
C SER A 85 -15.46 -9.01 -14.24
N GLU A 86 -16.31 -8.05 -14.58
CA GLU A 86 -15.89 -6.76 -15.12
C GLU A 86 -15.10 -5.95 -14.08
N THR A 87 -15.63 -5.83 -12.85
CA THR A 87 -14.93 -5.15 -11.75
C THR A 87 -13.60 -5.83 -11.43
N LEU A 88 -13.55 -7.17 -11.39
CA LEU A 88 -12.30 -7.91 -11.15
C LEU A 88 -11.26 -7.60 -12.23
N ALA A 89 -11.65 -7.60 -13.51
CA ALA A 89 -10.74 -7.27 -14.60
C ALA A 89 -10.20 -5.84 -14.48
N ALA A 90 -11.07 -4.89 -14.14
CA ALA A 90 -10.68 -3.49 -13.95
C ALA A 90 -9.71 -3.32 -12.76
N VAL A 91 -10.03 -3.88 -11.59
CA VAL A 91 -9.18 -3.81 -10.39
C VAL A 91 -7.83 -4.49 -10.63
N SER A 92 -7.83 -5.65 -11.28
CA SER A 92 -6.60 -6.38 -11.60
C SER A 92 -5.66 -5.54 -12.46
N GLU A 93 -6.19 -4.84 -13.46
CA GLU A 93 -5.37 -3.95 -14.29
C GLU A 93 -4.85 -2.74 -13.50
N GLN A 94 -5.67 -2.14 -12.65
CA GLN A 94 -5.21 -1.03 -11.79
C GLN A 94 -4.08 -1.48 -10.86
N TYR A 95 -4.17 -2.69 -10.28
CA TYR A 95 -3.11 -3.24 -9.42
C TYR A 95 -1.82 -3.47 -10.20
N ARG A 96 -1.92 -4.02 -11.41
CA ARG A 96 -0.78 -4.19 -12.30
C ARG A 96 -0.09 -2.86 -12.64
N LEU A 97 -0.87 -1.79 -12.84
CA LEU A 97 -0.32 -0.45 -13.07
C LEU A 97 0.38 0.11 -11.83
N ILE A 98 -0.19 -0.09 -10.63
CA ILE A 98 0.44 0.31 -9.36
C ILE A 98 1.77 -0.42 -9.17
N GLU A 99 1.80 -1.73 -9.36
CA GLU A 99 3.01 -2.56 -9.24
C GLU A 99 4.10 -2.09 -10.21
N SER A 100 3.72 -1.83 -11.47
CA SER A 100 4.65 -1.28 -12.46
C SER A 100 5.23 0.08 -12.04
N GLU A 101 4.41 0.94 -11.44
CA GLU A 101 4.84 2.26 -10.98
C GLU A 101 5.73 2.16 -9.71
N GLU A 102 5.39 1.26 -8.79
CA GLU A 102 6.20 0.92 -7.61
C GLU A 102 7.59 0.45 -8.03
N HIS A 103 7.68 -0.48 -8.99
CA HIS A 103 8.94 -0.95 -9.55
C HIS A 103 9.73 0.16 -10.24
N ARG A 104 9.06 1.04 -10.98
CA ARG A 104 9.71 2.18 -11.64
C ARG A 104 10.30 3.14 -10.61
N CYS A 105 9.53 3.47 -9.57
CA CYS A 105 9.93 4.36 -8.48
C CYS A 105 11.13 3.80 -7.72
N THR A 106 11.03 2.56 -7.25
CA THR A 106 12.09 1.89 -6.46
C THR A 106 13.40 1.74 -7.25
N ASN A 107 13.33 1.37 -8.54
CA ASN A 107 14.51 1.29 -9.40
C ASN A 107 15.14 2.66 -9.64
N ALA A 108 14.34 3.72 -9.85
CA ALA A 108 14.85 5.07 -10.02
C ALA A 108 15.60 5.54 -8.76
N THR A 109 15.01 5.32 -7.59
CA THR A 109 15.63 5.62 -6.29
C THR A 109 16.94 4.85 -6.08
N GLY A 110 16.97 3.55 -6.43
CA GLY A 110 18.20 2.75 -6.39
C GLY A 110 19.30 3.26 -7.32
N ARG A 111 18.95 3.67 -8.55
CA ARG A 111 19.90 4.26 -9.49
C ARG A 111 20.51 5.56 -8.95
N VAL A 112 19.69 6.46 -8.43
CA VAL A 112 20.15 7.73 -7.84
C VAL A 112 21.15 7.46 -6.70
N TYR A 113 20.85 6.50 -5.83
CA TYR A 113 21.74 6.13 -4.75
C TYR A 113 23.09 5.60 -5.25
N VAL A 114 23.10 4.70 -6.24
CA VAL A 114 24.32 4.16 -6.85
C VAL A 114 25.14 5.26 -7.52
N GLU A 115 24.50 6.10 -8.34
CA GLU A 115 25.16 7.20 -9.05
C GLU A 115 25.79 8.20 -8.07
N LYS A 116 25.04 8.63 -7.03
CA LYS A 116 25.55 9.56 -6.00
C LYS A 116 26.68 8.95 -5.16
N THR A 117 26.54 7.68 -4.77
CA THR A 117 27.56 6.98 -3.97
C THR A 117 28.84 6.72 -4.76
N HIS A 118 28.71 6.41 -6.05
CA HIS A 118 29.85 6.31 -6.96
C HIS A 118 30.59 7.64 -7.05
N GLN A 119 29.89 8.74 -7.32
CA GLN A 119 30.49 10.07 -7.38
C GLN A 119 31.19 10.44 -6.07
N ALA A 120 30.53 10.24 -4.93
CA ALA A 120 31.12 10.51 -3.61
C ALA A 120 32.41 9.70 -3.36
N SER A 121 32.47 8.47 -3.89
CA SER A 121 33.66 7.61 -3.78
C SER A 121 34.80 8.07 -4.70
N GLU A 122 34.48 8.52 -5.91
CA GLU A 122 35.46 9.11 -6.83
C GLU A 122 36.03 10.42 -6.26
N ASP A 123 35.18 11.28 -5.72
CA ASP A 123 35.56 12.54 -5.10
C ASP A 123 36.48 12.30 -3.90
N LEU A 124 36.13 11.34 -3.02
CA LEU A 124 36.98 10.95 -1.90
C LEU A 124 38.34 10.44 -2.39
N SER A 125 38.34 9.60 -3.42
CA SER A 125 39.59 9.04 -3.97
C SER A 125 40.47 10.12 -4.61
N SER A 126 39.89 11.08 -5.32
CA SER A 126 40.60 12.23 -5.90
C SER A 126 41.21 13.13 -4.80
N CYS A 127 40.45 13.38 -3.74
CA CYS A 127 40.91 14.13 -2.57
C CYS A 127 42.10 13.44 -1.89
N LEU A 128 42.03 12.12 -1.71
CA LEU A 128 43.13 11.32 -1.13
C LEU A 128 44.39 11.32 -2.00
N ARG A 129 44.26 11.46 -3.33
CA ARG A 129 45.40 11.62 -4.26
C ARG A 129 45.94 13.06 -4.33
N GLY A 130 45.27 14.02 -3.68
CA GLY A 130 45.64 15.44 -3.74
C GLY A 130 45.32 16.13 -5.07
N GLU A 131 44.50 15.49 -5.91
CA GLU A 131 44.04 16.03 -7.20
C GLU A 131 42.94 17.09 -7.02
N THR A 132 42.23 17.02 -5.90
CA THR A 132 41.19 17.96 -5.49
C THR A 132 41.46 18.47 -4.09
N THR A 133 41.17 19.75 -3.87
CA THR A 133 41.30 20.38 -2.55
C THR A 133 40.26 19.82 -1.59
N VAL A 134 40.68 19.48 -0.35
CA VAL A 134 39.75 19.10 0.72
C VAL A 134 38.68 20.19 0.83
N PRO A 135 37.37 19.84 0.76
CA PRO A 135 36.32 20.80 1.01
C PRO A 135 36.51 21.36 2.41
N SER A 136 36.89 22.64 2.52
CA SER A 136 36.91 23.32 3.81
C SER A 136 35.46 23.39 4.30
N PRO A 137 35.17 23.10 5.58
CA PRO A 137 33.85 23.43 6.10
C PRO A 137 33.62 24.92 5.83
N THR A 138 32.54 25.25 5.13
CA THR A 138 32.09 26.63 5.03
C THR A 138 31.85 27.09 6.45
N SER A 139 32.76 27.90 6.99
CA SER A 139 32.48 28.70 8.16
C SER A 139 31.27 29.53 7.79
N THR A 140 30.10 29.15 8.31
CA THR A 140 29.02 30.09 8.49
C THR A 140 29.66 31.24 9.26
N THR A 141 29.86 32.38 8.60
CA THR A 141 30.23 33.62 9.26
C THR A 141 29.12 33.89 10.27
N SER A 142 29.36 33.44 11.50
CA SER A 142 28.60 33.83 12.66
C SER A 142 28.89 35.31 12.85
N THR A 143 28.03 36.16 12.29
CA THR A 143 27.98 37.57 12.61
C THR A 143 27.72 37.67 14.11
N SER A 144 28.79 37.90 14.87
CA SER A 144 28.73 38.13 16.30
C SER A 144 28.11 39.52 16.57
N PRO A 145 27.31 39.66 17.65
CA PRO A 145 26.32 40.72 17.81
C PRO A 145 26.92 41.99 18.45
N SER A 146 26.32 43.15 18.16
CA SER A 146 26.41 44.31 19.04
C SER A 146 25.29 44.25 20.08
N GLU A 147 25.68 44.34 21.34
CA GLU A 147 24.84 44.41 22.53
C GLU A 147 23.89 45.62 22.46
N ASP A 148 22.60 45.39 22.71
CA ASP A 148 21.92 46.12 23.78
C ASP A 148 20.86 45.23 24.47
N SER A 149 21.01 45.18 25.79
CA SER A 149 20.16 44.81 26.93
C SER A 149 18.81 44.07 26.76
N SER A 150 18.71 42.96 27.52
CA SER A 150 17.72 42.70 28.60
C SER A 150 16.82 41.46 28.48
N THR A 151 16.88 40.66 29.55
CA THR A 151 15.83 39.82 30.19
C THR A 151 15.84 38.30 29.94
N THR A 152 16.54 37.60 30.84
CA THR A 152 16.13 36.45 31.68
C THR A 152 15.13 35.40 31.16
N ALA A 153 15.60 34.13 31.06
CA ALA A 153 15.24 32.99 31.94
C ALA A 153 15.04 31.63 31.21
N ALA A 154 15.72 30.60 31.76
CA ALA A 154 15.47 29.14 31.70
C ALA A 154 15.38 28.45 30.32
N GLY A 155 16.19 27.46 29.93
CA GLY A 155 16.79 26.33 30.67
C GLY A 155 16.04 25.04 30.32
N ILE A 156 16.78 23.95 30.02
CA ILE A 156 16.41 22.53 29.73
C ILE A 156 16.71 22.16 28.26
N ASP A 157 17.88 21.58 27.95
CA ASP A 157 18.37 20.19 28.14
C ASP A 157 17.67 19.16 27.24
N TRP A 158 18.35 18.82 26.13
CA TRP A 158 17.97 17.77 25.19
C TRP A 158 18.84 16.54 25.46
N LYS A 159 18.24 15.49 26.00
CA LYS A 159 18.79 14.13 25.89
C LYS A 159 18.06 13.35 24.81
N SER A 160 18.82 13.01 23.79
CA SER A 160 18.56 11.97 22.81
C SER A 160 18.39 10.62 23.50
N GLU A 161 17.50 9.78 22.95
CA GLU A 161 17.71 8.34 22.97
C GLU A 161 17.16 7.72 21.67
N HIS A 162 18.11 7.27 20.85
CA HIS A 162 17.93 6.33 19.76
C HIS A 162 17.55 4.96 20.32
N ILE A 163 16.50 4.33 19.81
CA ILE A 163 16.44 2.87 19.65
C ILE A 163 15.74 2.57 18.31
N TYR A 164 16.55 2.22 17.31
CA TYR A 164 16.13 1.40 16.18
C TYR A 164 16.17 -0.04 16.68
N ASP A 165 15.04 -0.74 16.67
CA ASP A 165 15.03 -2.20 16.77
C ASP A 165 14.65 -2.79 15.42
N ASP A 166 15.62 -3.51 14.89
CA ASP A 166 15.63 -4.26 13.65
C ASP A 166 14.91 -5.60 13.91
N GLN A 167 13.79 -5.84 13.24
CA GLN A 167 13.21 -7.18 13.16
C GLN A 167 12.85 -7.51 11.71
N LEU A 168 13.88 -8.06 11.05
CA LEU A 168 13.83 -8.96 9.91
C LEU A 168 12.58 -9.86 9.90
N LEU A 169 11.79 -9.72 8.83
CA LEU A 169 10.76 -10.65 8.38
C LEU A 169 11.43 -11.87 7.72
N PRO A 170 10.97 -13.12 7.97
CA PRO A 170 11.22 -14.22 7.07
C PRO A 170 10.22 -14.19 5.90
N ALA A 171 10.75 -14.40 4.70
CA ALA A 171 9.99 -14.59 3.47
C ALA A 171 9.03 -15.78 3.57
N VAL A 172 7.81 -15.60 3.04
CA VAL A 172 6.91 -16.72 2.72
C VAL A 172 6.46 -16.55 1.27
N ASP A 173 7.15 -17.24 0.38
CA ASP A 173 6.59 -17.72 -0.89
C ASP A 173 5.52 -18.77 -0.57
N LEU A 174 4.32 -18.65 -1.12
CA LEU A 174 3.47 -19.82 -1.39
C LEU A 174 2.42 -19.52 -2.48
N HIS A 175 2.77 -19.86 -3.72
CA HIS A 175 1.80 -20.30 -4.73
C HIS A 175 1.13 -21.59 -4.23
N ASP A 176 -0.13 -21.52 -3.76
CA ASP A 176 -1.14 -22.58 -3.93
C ASP A 176 -2.52 -22.06 -3.47
N VAL A 177 -3.42 -21.75 -4.40
CA VAL A 177 -4.86 -21.59 -4.09
C VAL A 177 -5.62 -22.69 -4.82
N SER A 178 -5.43 -23.92 -4.37
CA SER A 178 -6.35 -25.02 -4.57
C SER A 178 -6.66 -25.68 -3.23
N GLY A 179 -7.85 -25.39 -2.69
CA GLY A 179 -8.43 -26.22 -1.63
C GLY A 179 -8.91 -25.49 -0.37
N TYR A 180 -10.04 -24.78 -0.47
CA TYR A 180 -10.94 -24.63 0.68
C TYR A 180 -12.28 -25.32 0.38
N ARG A 181 -12.30 -26.63 0.66
CA ARG A 181 -13.53 -27.37 0.93
C ARG A 181 -13.38 -27.96 2.33
N LYS A 182 -13.93 -27.29 3.34
CA LYS A 182 -14.21 -27.93 4.63
C LYS A 182 -15.71 -28.00 4.83
N SER A 183 -16.18 -29.24 4.73
CA SER A 183 -17.40 -29.76 5.33
C SER A 183 -17.42 -29.47 6.83
N ASN A 184 -18.53 -28.94 7.34
CA ASN A 184 -18.91 -29.11 8.73
C ASN A 184 -20.34 -29.66 8.77
N GLY A 185 -20.43 -30.93 9.14
CA GLY A 185 -21.63 -31.55 9.66
C GLY A 185 -21.34 -32.02 11.09
N SER A 186 -22.17 -31.56 12.03
CA SER A 186 -22.72 -32.30 13.17
C SER A 186 -23.92 -31.52 13.66
#